data_AF-A0A2U3Z3W8-F1
#
_entry.id   AF-A0A2U3Z3W8-F1
#
_cell.length_a   1.000
_cell.length_b   1.000
_cell.length_c   1.000
_cell.angle_alpha   90.00
_cell.angle_beta   90.00
_cell.angle_gamma   90.00
#
_symmetry.space_group_name_H-M   'P 1'
#
loop_
_entity.id
_entity.type
_entity.pdbx_description
1 polymer ?
#
loop_
_entity_poly.entity_id
_entity_poly.type
_entity_poly.pdbx_seq_one_letter_code
_entity_poly.pdbx_strand_id
1 'polypeptide(L)'
;MESAKTISVSRRSSEEMKRDISAPEGASPASLMAMGTTSPQLSLSSSPTASVTPTTRSRIREERKDPLSALAREYGGSKRNALLKWCQKKTEGYQNIDITNFSSSWNDGLAFCALLHTYLPAHIPYQELNSQDKRRNFTLAFQAAESVGIKSTLDINEMVRTERPDWQSVMLYVTAIYKYFET
;
A
#
# COMPACT_ATOMS: atom_id res chain seq x y z
N MET A 1 44.94 -48.25 11.43
CA MET A 1 45.49 -47.70 10.17
C MET A 1 44.59 -46.58 9.69
N GLU A 2 45.19 -45.39 9.59
CA GLU A 2 44.64 -44.17 9.00
C GLU A 2 44.26 -44.34 7.52
N SER A 3 43.34 -43.53 7.04
CA SER A 3 43.60 -42.64 5.89
C SER A 3 42.43 -41.68 5.65
N ALA A 4 42.72 -40.40 5.87
CA ALA A 4 41.95 -39.26 5.40
C ALA A 4 42.00 -39.15 3.87
N LYS A 5 41.00 -38.51 3.26
CA LYS A 5 41.14 -37.85 1.96
C LYS A 5 40.47 -36.48 1.98
N THR A 6 41.32 -35.50 2.19
CA THR A 6 41.22 -34.11 1.77
C THR A 6 41.05 -34.01 0.25
N ILE A 7 40.15 -33.15 -0.21
CA ILE A 7 40.20 -32.58 -1.57
C ILE A 7 40.11 -31.06 -1.44
N SER A 8 41.25 -30.42 -1.68
CA SER A 8 41.41 -29.02 -2.09
C SER A 8 41.75 -29.09 -3.56
N VAL A 9 41.24 -28.20 -4.44
CA VAL A 9 42.04 -27.20 -5.16
C VAL A 9 41.18 -26.18 -5.96
N SER A 10 41.64 -24.92 -5.93
CA SER A 10 41.79 -23.92 -7.03
C SER A 10 40.56 -23.30 -7.71
N ARG A 11 40.33 -21.97 -7.62
CA ARG A 11 41.08 -20.77 -8.13
C ARG A 11 40.59 -20.30 -9.52
N ARG A 12 40.04 -19.07 -9.58
CA ARG A 12 40.23 -18.01 -10.61
C ARG A 12 39.39 -16.78 -10.19
N SER A 13 39.95 -15.63 -9.77
CA SER A 13 40.42 -14.44 -10.56
C SER A 13 39.39 -13.92 -11.56
N SER A 14 39.14 -12.61 -11.78
CA SER A 14 39.57 -11.31 -11.22
C SER A 14 38.76 -10.20 -11.95
N GLU A 15 38.90 -8.93 -11.52
CA GLU A 15 38.69 -7.65 -12.24
C GLU A 15 37.23 -7.24 -12.59
N GLU A 16 36.75 -6.02 -12.34
CA GLU A 16 37.20 -4.66 -12.73
C GLU A 16 36.56 -3.62 -11.77
N MET A 17 36.89 -2.33 -11.70
CA MET A 17 38.00 -1.48 -12.11
C MET A 17 37.72 -0.13 -11.44
N LYS A 18 38.72 0.38 -10.75
CA LYS A 18 38.76 1.66 -10.06
C LYS A 18 38.70 2.80 -11.09
N ARG A 19 37.86 3.83 -10.87
CA ARG A 19 38.08 5.15 -11.49
C ARG A 19 38.07 6.22 -10.41
N ASP A 20 39.24 6.83 -10.30
CA ASP A 20 39.57 8.01 -9.51
C ASP A 20 39.62 9.23 -10.47
N ILE A 21 39.59 10.43 -9.88
CA ILE A 21 40.32 11.65 -10.27
C ILE A 21 39.55 12.85 -10.89
N SER A 22 39.58 13.91 -10.08
CA SER A 22 39.79 15.35 -10.34
C SER A 22 38.69 16.30 -10.85
N ALA A 23 38.56 17.37 -10.04
CA ALA A 23 38.00 18.70 -10.37
C ALA A 23 38.89 19.48 -11.36
N PRO A 24 38.44 20.66 -11.86
CA PRO A 24 38.86 21.90 -11.18
C PRO A 24 37.82 23.04 -11.17
N GLU A 25 38.08 24.01 -10.28
CA GLU A 25 37.48 25.35 -10.18
C GLU A 25 37.82 26.29 -11.36
N GLY A 26 36.94 27.30 -11.55
CA GLY A 26 37.37 28.69 -11.77
C GLY A 26 37.07 29.34 -13.12
N ALA A 27 36.05 30.22 -13.17
CA ALA A 27 36.12 31.58 -13.75
C ALA A 27 34.73 32.27 -13.77
N SER A 28 34.67 33.51 -13.27
CA SER A 28 33.61 34.53 -13.42
C SER A 28 34.05 35.55 -14.51
N PRO A 29 33.37 36.68 -14.87
CA PRO A 29 32.10 37.28 -14.42
C PRO A 29 31.22 37.97 -15.53
N ALA A 30 30.08 38.54 -15.06
CA ALA A 30 29.41 39.79 -15.48
C ALA A 30 28.66 39.92 -16.83
N SER A 31 27.35 40.20 -16.73
CA SER A 31 26.61 41.35 -17.34
C SER A 31 25.09 41.07 -17.36
N LEU A 32 24.11 41.97 -17.34
CA LEU A 32 23.91 43.40 -17.12
C LEU A 32 22.36 43.59 -17.21
N MET A 33 21.78 44.42 -16.33
CA MET A 33 20.55 45.23 -16.49
C MET A 33 19.19 44.58 -16.86
N ALA A 34 18.18 44.81 -15.99
CA ALA A 34 16.89 45.39 -16.40
C ALA A 34 16.11 45.89 -15.17
N MET A 35 15.97 47.22 -15.05
CA MET A 35 15.04 47.86 -14.12
C MET A 35 13.73 48.14 -14.85
N GLY A 36 12.64 47.52 -14.41
CA GLY A 36 11.27 47.83 -14.84
C GLY A 36 10.59 48.75 -13.83
N THR A 37 10.19 49.94 -14.27
CA THR A 37 9.58 51.00 -13.47
C THR A 37 8.08 51.15 -13.79
N THR A 38 7.33 51.67 -12.80
CA THR A 38 6.00 52.33 -12.87
C THR A 38 4.74 51.43 -13.05
N SER A 39 3.88 51.23 -12.02
CA SER A 39 2.77 52.07 -11.49
C SER A 39 1.39 51.62 -12.01
N PRO A 40 0.21 51.93 -11.40
CA PRO A 40 -0.10 52.54 -10.09
C PRO A 40 -1.12 51.75 -9.21
N GLN A 41 -1.40 52.29 -8.02
CA GLN A 41 -2.32 51.86 -6.97
C GLN A 41 -3.62 52.72 -6.98
N LEU A 42 -4.80 52.13 -6.71
CA LEU A 42 -6.04 52.76 -6.16
C LEU A 42 -6.85 51.65 -5.44
N SER A 43 -6.87 51.56 -4.10
CA SER A 43 -7.74 52.25 -3.10
C SER A 43 -9.16 51.63 -2.88
N LEU A 44 -9.28 50.87 -1.78
CA LEU A 44 -10.27 50.91 -0.66
C LEU A 44 -11.81 50.71 -0.82
N SER A 45 -12.36 49.98 0.18
CA SER A 45 -13.74 49.95 0.74
C SER A 45 -14.77 49.02 0.04
N SER A 46 -15.68 48.25 0.64
CA SER A 46 -16.29 48.16 1.99
C SER A 46 -17.08 46.83 2.13
N SER A 47 -17.21 46.29 3.35
CA SER A 47 -18.02 45.10 3.76
C SER A 47 -19.56 45.34 3.69
N PRO A 48 -20.44 44.48 4.28
CA PRO A 48 -20.90 43.12 3.92
C PRO A 48 -22.41 43.09 3.58
N THR A 49 -22.93 42.03 2.95
CA THR A 49 -24.39 41.72 2.99
C THR A 49 -24.68 40.24 2.78
N ALA A 50 -25.48 39.71 3.69
CA ALA A 50 -26.02 38.36 3.68
C ALA A 50 -27.07 38.19 2.58
N SER A 51 -27.11 37.02 1.95
CA SER A 51 -28.30 36.57 1.22
C SER A 51 -28.46 35.08 1.47
N VAL A 52 -29.39 34.78 2.37
CA VAL A 52 -29.93 33.44 2.61
C VAL A 52 -30.89 33.10 1.48
N THR A 53 -30.66 31.99 0.80
CA THR A 53 -31.68 31.30 0.01
C THR A 53 -31.94 29.93 0.63
N PRO A 54 -33.12 29.68 1.21
CA PRO A 54 -33.56 28.34 1.57
C PRO A 54 -34.48 27.82 0.46
N THR A 55 -34.13 26.72 -0.20
CA THR A 55 -35.12 25.76 -0.72
C THR A 55 -34.49 24.54 -1.38
N THR A 56 -34.97 23.39 -0.90
CA THR A 56 -35.17 22.14 -1.65
C THR A 56 -34.00 21.16 -1.76
N ARG A 57 -34.03 20.22 -0.81
CA ARG A 57 -33.91 18.78 -1.09
C ARG A 57 -32.53 18.28 -1.53
N SER A 58 -31.64 18.18 -0.56
CA SER A 58 -30.70 17.06 -0.50
C SER A 58 -30.59 16.50 0.93
N ARG A 59 -31.75 16.19 1.53
CA ARG A 59 -31.81 15.03 2.42
C ARG A 59 -31.74 13.81 1.49
N ILE A 60 -30.91 12.84 1.84
CA ILE A 60 -30.53 11.63 1.08
C ILE A 60 -29.33 11.85 0.12
N ARG A 61 -28.19 12.24 0.68
CA ARG A 61 -26.99 11.48 0.41
C ARG A 61 -26.35 11.30 1.76
N GLU A 62 -26.69 10.18 2.39
CA GLU A 62 -25.91 9.58 3.46
C GLU A 62 -24.48 10.12 3.37
N GLU A 63 -24.05 10.83 4.40
CA GLU A 63 -22.66 11.21 4.59
C GLU A 63 -21.91 9.88 4.75
N ARG A 64 -21.74 9.20 3.61
CA ARG A 64 -20.95 8.00 3.38
C ARG A 64 -19.55 8.49 3.65
N LYS A 65 -19.22 8.51 4.92
CA LYS A 65 -17.88 8.80 5.41
C LYS A 65 -17.03 7.81 4.65
N ASP A 66 -16.27 8.31 3.68
CA ASP A 66 -15.41 7.47 2.89
C ASP A 66 -14.48 6.79 3.91
N PRO A 67 -14.57 5.46 4.05
CA PRO A 67 -14.09 4.78 5.26
C PRO A 67 -12.57 4.89 5.37
N LEU A 68 -11.90 4.99 4.22
CA LEU A 68 -10.47 5.23 4.14
C LEU A 68 -10.07 6.66 4.54
N SER A 69 -11.00 7.61 4.59
CA SER A 69 -10.73 8.98 5.02
C SER A 69 -10.54 9.08 6.52
N ALA A 70 -11.25 8.27 7.31
CA ALA A 70 -10.97 8.14 8.74
C ALA A 70 -9.59 7.50 8.95
N LEU A 71 -9.32 6.41 8.24
CA LEU A 71 -8.05 5.70 8.30
C LEU A 71 -6.85 6.57 7.91
N ALA A 72 -7.00 7.40 6.87
CA ALA A 72 -5.97 8.33 6.44
C ALA A 72 -5.64 9.40 7.50
N ARG A 73 -6.59 9.77 8.34
CA ARG A 73 -6.35 10.71 9.46
C ARG A 73 -5.61 10.04 10.62
N GLU A 74 -5.82 8.74 10.82
CA GLU A 74 -5.18 7.96 11.88
C GLU A 74 -3.74 7.56 11.53
N TYR A 75 -3.54 6.95 10.37
CA TYR A 75 -2.24 6.42 9.95
C TYR A 75 -1.39 7.42 9.14
N GLY A 76 -2.00 8.54 8.72
CA GLY A 76 -1.38 9.58 7.93
C GLY A 76 -1.11 9.20 6.46
N GLY A 77 -0.95 10.22 5.60
CA GLY A 77 -0.60 10.06 4.19
C GLY A 77 -1.80 9.79 3.28
N SER A 78 -1.57 9.09 2.16
CA SER A 78 -2.63 8.76 1.21
C SER A 78 -3.55 7.65 1.74
N LYS A 79 -4.80 7.58 1.27
CA LYS A 79 -5.75 6.50 1.61
C LYS A 79 -5.16 5.11 1.41
N ARG A 80 -4.43 4.91 0.33
CA ARG A 80 -3.74 3.65 0.02
C ARG A 80 -2.67 3.33 1.07
N ASN A 81 -1.82 4.31 1.41
CA ASN A 81 -0.75 4.08 2.39
C ASN A 81 -1.31 3.85 3.80
N ALA A 82 -2.38 4.55 4.16
CA ALA A 82 -3.07 4.35 5.43
C ALA A 82 -3.67 2.94 5.52
N LEU A 83 -4.33 2.47 4.47
CA LEU A 83 -4.84 1.10 4.39
C LEU A 83 -3.72 0.05 4.46
N LEU A 84 -2.59 0.32 3.80
CA LEU A 84 -1.42 -0.56 3.86
C LEU A 84 -0.88 -0.68 5.28
N LYS A 85 -0.68 0.45 5.97
CA LYS A 85 -0.23 0.48 7.37
C LYS A 85 -1.20 -0.21 8.30
N TRP A 86 -2.51 -0.06 8.07
CA TRP A 86 -3.53 -0.77 8.83
C TRP A 86 -3.41 -2.29 8.65
N CYS A 87 -3.22 -2.77 7.41
CA CYS A 87 -3.01 -4.20 7.17
C CYS A 87 -1.77 -4.70 7.94
N GLN A 88 -0.64 -4.00 7.80
CA GLN A 88 0.61 -4.32 8.49
C GLN A 88 0.41 -4.38 10.01
N LYS A 89 -0.31 -3.40 10.58
CA LYS A 89 -0.56 -3.34 12.01
C LYS A 89 -1.46 -4.48 12.48
N LYS A 90 -2.50 -4.81 11.70
CA LYS A 90 -3.44 -5.87 12.03
C LYS A 90 -2.79 -7.25 11.96
N THR A 91 -1.86 -7.44 11.04
CA THR A 91 -1.15 -8.72 10.84
C THR A 91 0.22 -8.75 11.53
N GLU A 92 0.49 -7.85 12.48
CA GLU A 92 1.72 -7.86 13.27
C GLU A 92 1.84 -9.18 14.05
N GLY A 93 2.98 -9.87 13.94
CA GLY A 93 3.24 -11.14 14.62
C GLY A 93 2.87 -12.41 13.84
N TYR A 94 2.24 -12.29 12.67
CA TYR A 94 2.03 -13.43 11.78
C TYR A 94 3.31 -13.77 11.02
N GLN A 95 3.63 -15.06 10.93
CA GLN A 95 4.82 -15.54 10.24
C GLN A 95 4.60 -15.59 8.73
N ASN A 96 5.71 -15.49 7.98
CA ASN A 96 5.76 -15.67 6.53
C ASN A 96 4.91 -14.68 5.72
N ILE A 97 4.68 -13.47 6.25
CA ILE A 97 4.00 -12.39 5.52
C ILE A 97 4.80 -11.10 5.60
N ASP A 98 4.84 -10.37 4.49
CA ASP A 98 5.34 -9.00 4.42
C ASP A 98 4.48 -8.17 3.45
N ILE A 99 3.62 -7.33 4.03
CA ILE A 99 2.63 -6.56 3.27
C ILE A 99 3.23 -5.20 2.91
N THR A 100 3.86 -5.09 1.74
CA THR A 100 4.48 -3.84 1.26
C THR A 100 3.68 -3.16 0.16
N ASN A 101 2.69 -3.84 -0.41
CA ASN A 101 1.86 -3.35 -1.52
C ASN A 101 0.51 -4.09 -1.57
N PHE A 102 -0.35 -3.75 -2.54
CA PHE A 102 -1.65 -4.41 -2.80
C PHE A 102 -1.60 -5.35 -4.01
N SER A 103 -0.44 -5.88 -4.40
CA SER A 103 -0.30 -6.79 -5.54
C SER A 103 0.46 -8.04 -5.11
N SER A 104 1.78 -8.08 -5.34
CA SER A 104 2.59 -9.27 -5.10
C SER A 104 2.62 -9.72 -3.63
N SER A 105 2.46 -8.81 -2.66
CA SER A 105 2.37 -9.19 -1.23
C SER A 105 1.13 -10.01 -0.88
N TRP A 106 0.15 -10.11 -1.79
CA TRP A 106 -1.11 -10.82 -1.59
C TRP A 106 -1.25 -12.05 -2.50
N ASN A 107 -0.22 -12.35 -3.29
CA ASN A 107 -0.30 -13.33 -4.37
C ASN A 107 -0.34 -14.79 -3.90
N ASP A 108 0.07 -15.06 -2.66
CA ASP A 108 0.08 -16.39 -2.05
C ASP A 108 -1.16 -16.65 -1.18
N GLY A 109 -2.00 -15.62 -0.98
CA GLY A 109 -3.19 -15.67 -0.14
C GLY A 109 -2.92 -15.61 1.36
N LEU A 110 -1.67 -15.68 1.83
CA LEU A 110 -1.36 -15.69 3.26
C LEU A 110 -1.71 -14.35 3.92
N ALA A 111 -1.49 -13.23 3.23
CA ALA A 111 -1.89 -11.92 3.73
C ALA A 111 -3.41 -11.81 3.97
N PHE A 112 -4.24 -12.41 3.10
CA PHE A 112 -5.69 -12.46 3.32
C PHE A 112 -6.05 -13.35 4.49
N CYS A 113 -5.44 -14.54 4.58
CA CYS A 113 -5.66 -15.46 5.69
C CYS A 113 -5.28 -14.82 7.03
N ALA A 114 -4.11 -14.17 7.11
CA ALA A 114 -3.65 -13.48 8.32
C ALA A 114 -4.62 -12.39 8.74
N LEU A 115 -5.01 -11.53 7.79
CA LEU A 115 -5.90 -10.41 8.07
C LEU A 115 -7.26 -10.90 8.61
N LEU A 116 -7.87 -11.88 7.96
CA LEU A 116 -9.16 -12.42 8.38
C LEU A 116 -9.07 -13.24 9.67
N HIS A 117 -7.95 -13.95 9.90
CA HIS A 117 -7.72 -14.72 11.13
C HIS A 117 -7.74 -13.83 12.38
N THR A 118 -7.40 -12.54 12.25
CA THR A 118 -7.48 -11.57 13.38
C THR A 118 -8.91 -11.35 13.87
N TYR A 119 -9.92 -11.60 13.04
CA TYR A 119 -11.34 -11.48 13.40
C TYR A 119 -12.04 -12.83 13.51
N LEU A 120 -11.65 -13.80 12.67
CA LEU A 120 -12.30 -15.10 12.49
C LEU A 120 -11.32 -16.25 12.71
N PRO A 121 -10.71 -16.38 13.90
CA PRO A 121 -9.68 -17.39 14.14
C PRO A 121 -10.20 -18.82 13.99
N ALA A 122 -11.48 -19.07 14.29
CA ALA A 122 -12.10 -20.38 14.14
C ALA A 122 -12.25 -20.86 12.69
N HIS A 123 -12.21 -19.94 11.71
CA HIS A 123 -12.43 -20.27 10.30
C HIS A 123 -11.12 -20.48 9.50
N ILE A 124 -9.97 -20.07 10.03
CA ILE A 124 -8.71 -20.06 9.30
C ILE A 124 -7.63 -20.73 10.15
N PRO A 125 -7.23 -21.98 9.86
CA PRO A 125 -6.14 -22.63 10.58
C PRO A 125 -4.77 -22.08 10.11
N TYR A 126 -4.44 -20.83 10.48
CA TYR A 126 -3.30 -20.11 9.89
C TYR A 126 -1.96 -20.84 10.07
N GLN A 127 -1.77 -21.52 11.21
CA GLN A 127 -0.52 -22.23 11.53
C GLN A 127 -0.23 -23.41 10.58
N GLU A 128 -1.24 -23.92 9.90
CA GLU A 128 -1.11 -25.04 8.95
C GLU A 128 -0.92 -24.56 7.51
N LEU A 129 -0.99 -23.24 7.25
CA LEU A 129 -0.92 -22.69 5.91
C LEU A 129 0.53 -22.56 5.43
N ASN A 130 0.71 -22.70 4.13
CA ASN A 130 1.98 -22.53 3.45
C ASN A 130 1.82 -21.66 2.20
N SER A 131 2.88 -20.97 1.78
CA SER A 131 2.85 -20.04 0.63
C SER A 131 2.75 -20.73 -0.74
N GLN A 132 3.01 -22.04 -0.81
CA GLN A 132 2.95 -22.80 -2.07
C GLN A 132 1.51 -23.18 -2.44
N ASP A 133 0.65 -23.40 -1.45
CA ASP A 133 -0.74 -23.79 -1.62
C ASP A 133 -1.67 -22.59 -1.82
N LYS A 134 -1.35 -21.72 -2.79
CA LYS A 134 -2.09 -20.47 -3.09
C LYS A 134 -3.60 -20.69 -3.18
N ARG A 135 -4.02 -21.72 -3.93
CA ARG A 135 -5.43 -22.04 -4.13
C ARG A 135 -6.15 -22.35 -2.82
N ARG A 136 -5.52 -23.10 -1.92
CA ARG A 136 -6.06 -23.42 -0.60
C ARG A 136 -6.19 -22.16 0.24
N ASN A 137 -5.15 -21.32 0.27
CA ASN A 137 -5.14 -20.07 1.04
C ASN A 137 -6.25 -19.12 0.59
N PHE A 138 -6.38 -18.85 -0.71
CA PHE A 138 -7.45 -18.01 -1.23
C PHE A 138 -8.83 -18.58 -0.95
N THR A 139 -9.02 -19.90 -1.11
CA THR A 139 -10.31 -20.55 -0.84
C THR A 139 -10.72 -20.38 0.62
N LEU A 140 -9.80 -20.64 1.56
CA LEU A 140 -10.07 -20.49 2.99
C LEU A 140 -10.36 -19.04 3.37
N ALA A 141 -9.56 -18.10 2.88
CA ALA A 141 -9.78 -16.68 3.13
C ALA A 141 -11.15 -16.22 2.62
N PHE A 142 -11.51 -16.59 1.39
CA PHE A 142 -12.77 -16.14 0.79
C PHE A 142 -13.98 -16.81 1.43
N GLN A 143 -13.90 -18.10 1.77
CA GLN A 143 -14.95 -18.78 2.52
C GLN A 143 -15.15 -18.18 3.92
N ALA A 144 -14.07 -17.82 4.62
CA ALA A 144 -14.16 -17.16 5.92
C ALA A 144 -14.76 -15.75 5.80
N ALA A 145 -14.47 -15.00 4.73
CA ALA A 145 -15.09 -13.70 4.48
C ALA A 145 -16.58 -13.83 4.13
N GLU A 146 -16.92 -14.82 3.29
CA GLU A 146 -18.31 -15.08 2.88
C GLU A 146 -19.18 -15.58 4.03
N SER A 147 -18.62 -16.32 5.00
CA SER A 147 -19.37 -16.81 6.17
C SER A 147 -19.93 -15.67 7.04
N VAL A 148 -19.30 -14.49 6.99
CA VAL A 148 -19.77 -13.27 7.67
C VAL A 148 -20.50 -12.30 6.73
N GLY A 149 -20.63 -12.64 5.45
CA GLY A 149 -21.37 -11.86 4.46
C GLY A 149 -20.54 -10.86 3.66
N ILE A 150 -19.20 -10.91 3.72
CA ILE A 150 -18.33 -10.14 2.83
C ILE A 150 -18.26 -10.88 1.49
N LYS A 151 -18.84 -10.30 0.44
CA LYS A 151 -18.80 -10.91 -0.90
C LYS A 151 -17.38 -10.88 -1.47
N SER A 152 -16.90 -12.03 -1.94
CA SER A 152 -15.67 -12.15 -2.70
C SER A 152 -15.78 -11.39 -4.04
N THR A 153 -14.96 -10.36 -4.22
CA THR A 153 -14.88 -9.61 -5.50
C THR A 153 -13.73 -10.08 -6.39
N LEU A 154 -12.86 -10.94 -5.87
CA LEU A 154 -11.70 -11.49 -6.56
C LEU A 154 -11.98 -12.93 -7.00
N ASP A 155 -11.60 -13.28 -8.23
CA ASP A 155 -11.66 -14.65 -8.71
C ASP A 155 -10.43 -15.45 -8.28
N ILE A 156 -10.65 -16.59 -7.62
CA ILE A 156 -9.55 -17.46 -7.13
C ILE A 156 -8.69 -17.94 -8.29
N ASN A 157 -9.28 -18.29 -9.43
CA ASN A 157 -8.50 -18.85 -10.54
C ASN A 157 -7.58 -17.80 -11.17
N GLU A 158 -8.03 -16.55 -11.26
CA GLU A 158 -7.19 -15.42 -11.68
C GLU A 158 -6.06 -15.18 -10.69
N MET A 159 -6.37 -15.09 -9.39
CA MET A 159 -5.39 -14.83 -8.35
C MET A 159 -4.29 -15.91 -8.26
N VAL A 160 -4.64 -17.17 -8.49
CA VAL A 160 -3.67 -18.29 -8.48
C VAL A 160 -2.79 -18.30 -9.72
N ARG A 161 -3.30 -17.84 -10.88
CA ARG A 161 -2.56 -17.85 -12.15
C ARG A 161 -1.54 -16.72 -12.28
N THR A 162 -1.77 -15.58 -11.61
CA THR A 162 -0.90 -14.40 -11.71
C THR A 162 0.00 -14.27 -10.49
N GLU A 163 1.27 -13.91 -10.70
CA GLU A 163 2.16 -13.55 -9.59
C GLU A 163 1.94 -12.13 -9.10
N ARG A 164 1.34 -11.27 -9.93
CA ARG A 164 1.10 -9.86 -9.66
C ARG A 164 -0.38 -9.54 -9.96
N PRO A 165 -1.28 -9.78 -9.00
CA PRO A 165 -2.69 -9.45 -9.20
C PRO A 165 -2.89 -7.94 -9.35
N ASP A 166 -4.01 -7.56 -9.98
CA ASP A 166 -4.36 -6.14 -10.12
C ASP A 166 -4.51 -5.49 -8.74
N TRP A 167 -3.72 -4.44 -8.53
CA TRP A 167 -3.62 -3.83 -7.21
C TRP A 167 -4.88 -3.06 -6.82
N GLN A 168 -5.66 -2.60 -7.79
CA GLN A 168 -6.90 -1.87 -7.52
C GLN A 168 -7.98 -2.84 -7.02
N SER A 169 -8.09 -4.00 -7.65
CA SER A 169 -9.02 -5.07 -7.27
C SER A 169 -8.70 -5.61 -5.88
N VAL A 170 -7.43 -5.89 -5.58
CA VAL A 170 -6.99 -6.30 -4.24
C VAL A 170 -7.27 -5.21 -3.21
N MET A 171 -6.90 -3.95 -3.49
CA MET A 171 -7.15 -2.83 -2.57
C MET A 171 -8.66 -2.64 -2.31
N LEU A 172 -9.50 -2.78 -3.33
CA LEU A 172 -10.95 -2.67 -3.21
C LEU A 172 -11.51 -3.78 -2.30
N TYR A 173 -11.05 -5.02 -2.48
CA TYR A 173 -11.47 -6.14 -1.64
C TYR A 173 -11.03 -5.96 -0.19
N VAL A 174 -9.77 -5.57 0.05
CA VAL A 174 -9.27 -5.25 1.41
C VAL A 174 -10.05 -4.08 2.03
N THR A 175 -10.44 -3.09 1.23
CA THR A 175 -11.30 -2.00 1.70
C THR A 175 -12.67 -2.51 2.12
N ALA A 176 -13.25 -3.50 1.44
CA ALA A 176 -14.51 -4.12 1.85
C ALA A 176 -14.38 -4.84 3.20
N ILE A 177 -13.27 -5.55 3.43
CA ILE A 177 -12.96 -6.17 4.73
C ILE A 177 -12.84 -5.11 5.82
N TYR A 178 -12.07 -4.03 5.57
CA TYR A 178 -11.94 -2.92 6.50
C TYR A 178 -13.30 -2.31 6.86
N LYS A 179 -14.14 -2.02 5.87
CA LYS A 179 -15.49 -1.51 6.10
C LYS A 179 -16.35 -2.44 6.95
N TYR A 180 -16.24 -3.74 6.75
CA TYR A 180 -17.07 -4.67 7.49
C TYR A 180 -16.71 -4.74 8.98
N PHE A 181 -15.41 -4.71 9.31
CA PHE A 181 -14.95 -4.91 10.68
C PHE A 181 -14.64 -3.63 11.46
N GLU A 182 -14.35 -2.52 10.78
CA GLU A 182 -13.86 -1.28 11.40
C GLU A 182 -14.81 -0.08 11.21
N THR A 183 -15.95 -0.25 10.53
CA THR A 183 -16.98 0.81 10.37
C THR A 183 -18.39 0.31 10.63
#